data_AF-A0A939FUL2-F1
#
_entry.id   AF-A0A939FUL2-F1
#
_cell.length_a   1.000
_cell.length_b   1.000
_cell.length_c   1.000
_cell.angle_alpha   90.00
_cell.angle_beta   90.00
_cell.angle_gamma   90.00
#
_symmetry.space_group_name_H-M   'P 1'
#
loop_
_entity.id
_entity.type
_entity.pdbx_description
1 polymer ?
#
loop_
_entity_poly.entity_id
_entity_poly.type
_entity_poly.pdbx_seq_one_letter_code
_entity_poly.pdbx_strand_id
1 'polypeptide(L)'
;MARGCGAEVTTAHLDSRTEVIPEAHLPIEWAAYAVRSPGLLRAVQDVIGNAVAVENTFLMVKWPGREFLVPWHQDGTNEHMDLDPERSVAAWPGRPARARGVAAS
;
A
#
# COMPACT_ATOMS: atom_id res chain seq x y z
N MET A 1 -2.34 -15.95 -4.17
CA MET A 1 -2.38 -14.54 -4.60
C MET A 1 -1.25 -13.70 -3.95
N ALA A 2 -1.34 -13.26 -2.69
CA ALA A 2 -0.38 -12.32 -2.07
C ALA A 2 1.11 -12.76 -1.87
N ARG A 3 1.52 -13.96 -2.30
CA ARG A 3 2.95 -14.36 -2.33
C ARG A 3 3.60 -14.07 -3.69
N GLY A 4 2.86 -14.19 -4.78
CA GLY A 4 3.36 -13.92 -6.12
C GLY A 4 3.59 -12.43 -6.35
N CYS A 5 2.64 -11.61 -5.94
CA CYS A 5 2.64 -10.15 -6.12
C CYS A 5 3.90 -9.45 -5.56
N GLY A 6 4.34 -9.84 -4.36
CA GLY A 6 5.54 -9.26 -3.75
C GLY A 6 6.83 -9.73 -4.43
N ALA A 7 6.88 -10.99 -4.89
CA ALA A 7 8.06 -11.55 -5.55
C ALA A 7 8.33 -10.91 -6.92
N GLU A 8 7.26 -10.63 -7.67
CA GLU A 8 7.31 -9.94 -8.97
C GLU A 8 7.97 -8.58 -8.84
N VAL A 9 7.50 -7.74 -7.91
CA VAL A 9 8.06 -6.41 -7.67
C VAL A 9 9.52 -6.50 -7.23
N THR A 10 9.84 -7.38 -6.28
CA THR A 10 11.23 -7.52 -5.83
C THR A 10 12.14 -8.03 -6.94
N THR A 11 11.62 -8.78 -7.91
CA THR A 11 12.42 -9.24 -9.05
C THR A 11 12.66 -8.10 -10.03
N ALA A 12 11.62 -7.34 -10.37
CA ALA A 12 11.70 -6.22 -11.31
C ALA A 12 12.62 -5.09 -10.83
N HIS A 13 12.78 -4.93 -9.50
CA HIS A 13 13.58 -3.87 -8.89
C HIS A 13 14.84 -4.38 -8.17
N LEU A 14 15.25 -5.63 -8.40
CA LEU A 14 16.37 -6.23 -7.69
C LEU A 14 17.69 -5.51 -8.00
N ASP A 15 17.94 -5.21 -9.28
CA ASP A 15 19.21 -4.63 -9.74
C ASP A 15 19.37 -3.19 -9.27
N SER A 16 18.32 -2.37 -9.38
CA SER A 16 18.31 -0.98 -8.93
C SER A 16 18.14 -0.83 -7.43
N ARG A 17 17.61 -1.85 -6.74
CA ARG A 17 17.23 -1.84 -5.32
C ARG A 17 16.35 -0.65 -4.97
N THR A 18 15.41 -0.32 -5.86
CA THR A 18 14.45 0.77 -5.66
C THR A 18 13.64 0.54 -4.38
N GLU A 19 13.65 1.49 -3.44
CA GLU A 19 12.90 1.36 -2.18
C GLU A 19 11.46 1.84 -2.26
N VAL A 20 11.17 2.83 -3.11
CA VAL A 20 9.83 3.41 -3.25
C VAL A 20 9.42 3.36 -4.71
N ILE A 21 8.28 2.72 -4.97
CA ILE A 21 7.69 2.63 -6.31
C ILE A 21 6.39 3.45 -6.28
N PRO A 22 6.39 4.66 -6.87
CA PRO A 22 5.21 5.52 -6.91
C PRO A 22 4.19 4.98 -7.92
N GLU A 23 2.95 5.42 -7.78
CA GLU A 23 1.83 5.10 -8.68
C GLU A 23 1.68 3.61 -9.01
N ALA A 24 2.03 2.72 -8.07
CA ALA A 24 2.03 1.27 -8.25
C ALA A 24 0.67 0.72 -8.76
N HIS A 25 -0.44 1.38 -8.43
CA HIS A 25 -1.77 0.99 -8.91
C HIS A 25 -2.00 1.22 -10.41
N LEU A 26 -1.15 2.00 -11.09
CA LEU A 26 -1.25 2.25 -12.53
C LEU A 26 -0.63 1.11 -13.35
N PRO A 27 0.66 0.71 -13.16
CA PRO A 27 1.27 -0.30 -13.99
C PRO A 27 1.14 -1.73 -13.43
N ILE A 28 0.79 -1.91 -12.15
CA ILE A 28 0.80 -3.23 -11.50
C ILE A 28 -0.64 -3.70 -11.26
N GLU A 29 -1.08 -4.72 -12.00
CA GLU A 29 -2.46 -5.23 -11.98
C GLU A 29 -2.92 -5.60 -10.56
N TRP A 30 -2.08 -6.28 -9.78
CA TRP A 30 -2.46 -6.69 -8.43
C TRP A 30 -2.58 -5.50 -7.47
N ALA A 31 -1.81 -4.43 -7.67
CA ALA A 31 -1.93 -3.21 -6.87
C ALA A 31 -3.21 -2.46 -7.24
N ALA A 32 -3.52 -2.39 -8.54
CA ALA A 32 -4.76 -1.86 -9.07
C ALA A 32 -5.99 -2.61 -8.51
N TYR A 33 -5.89 -3.93 -8.34
CA TYR A 33 -6.91 -4.73 -7.68
C TYR A 33 -7.00 -4.46 -6.18
N ALA A 34 -5.86 -4.37 -5.50
CA ALA A 34 -5.80 -4.17 -4.05
C ALA A 34 -6.50 -2.86 -3.60
N VAL A 35 -6.25 -1.75 -4.31
CA VAL A 35 -6.88 -0.45 -4.01
C VAL A 35 -8.40 -0.44 -4.25
N ARG A 36 -8.92 -1.38 -5.06
CA ARG A 36 -10.35 -1.57 -5.32
C ARG A 36 -10.98 -2.69 -4.51
N SER A 37 -10.23 -3.30 -3.58
CA SER A 37 -10.74 -4.43 -2.81
C SER A 37 -11.95 -4.00 -1.95
N PRO A 38 -13.06 -4.77 -1.93
CA PRO A 38 -14.28 -4.36 -1.24
C PRO A 38 -14.08 -4.06 0.25
N GLY A 39 -13.20 -4.82 0.91
CA GLY A 39 -12.88 -4.60 2.33
C GLY A 39 -12.16 -3.26 2.58
N LEU A 40 -11.23 -2.89 1.70
CA LEU A 40 -10.55 -1.60 1.78
C LEU A 40 -11.51 -0.46 1.47
N LEU A 41 -12.26 -0.56 0.36
CA LEU A 41 -13.21 0.49 -0.03
C LEU A 41 -14.23 0.73 1.08
N ARG A 42 -14.80 -0.32 1.67
CA ARG A 42 -15.70 -0.19 2.80
C ARG A 42 -15.05 0.54 3.97
N ALA A 43 -13.84 0.11 4.36
CA ALA A 43 -13.14 0.72 5.50
C ALA A 43 -12.83 2.21 5.27
N VAL A 44 -12.46 2.60 4.04
CA VAL A 44 -12.21 4.00 3.68
C VAL A 44 -13.52 4.79 3.64
N GLN A 45 -14.56 4.24 3.02
CA GLN A 45 -15.86 4.90 2.88
C GLN A 45 -16.56 5.11 4.23
N ASP A 46 -16.35 4.20 5.19
CA ASP A 46 -16.83 4.35 6.57
C ASP A 46 -16.16 5.55 7.29
N VAL A 47 -15.00 6.02 6.82
CA VAL A 47 -14.23 7.14 7.43
C VAL A 47 -14.49 8.46 6.71
N ILE A 48 -14.39 8.50 5.38
CA ILE A 48 -14.40 9.76 4.60
C ILE A 48 -15.62 9.91 3.66
N GLY A 49 -16.56 8.97 3.70
CA GLY A 49 -17.77 8.97 2.88
C GLY A 49 -17.63 8.18 1.57
N ASN A 50 -18.73 8.09 0.80
CA ASN A 50 -18.84 7.11 -0.29
C ASN A 50 -18.09 7.47 -1.58
N ALA A 51 -17.90 8.76 -1.86
CA ALA A 51 -17.28 9.25 -3.08
C ALA A 51 -15.76 9.34 -2.91
N VAL A 52 -15.07 8.23 -3.15
CA VAL A 52 -13.63 8.09 -2.93
C VAL A 52 -12.88 7.91 -4.24
N ALA A 53 -11.66 8.45 -4.28
CA ALA A 53 -10.70 8.24 -5.35
C ALA A 53 -9.33 7.90 -4.74
N VAL A 54 -8.47 7.27 -5.53
CA VAL A 54 -7.06 7.07 -5.17
C VAL A 54 -6.31 8.29 -5.68
N GLU A 55 -5.72 9.06 -4.76
CA GLU A 55 -4.88 10.20 -5.12
C GLU A 55 -3.50 9.73 -5.58
N ASN A 56 -2.83 8.91 -4.77
CA ASN A 56 -1.57 8.28 -5.09
C ASN A 56 -1.45 6.88 -4.45
N THR A 57 -0.40 6.16 -4.84
CA THR A 57 0.04 4.96 -4.12
C THR A 57 1.56 4.87 -4.11
N PHE A 58 2.13 4.33 -3.04
CA PHE A 58 3.54 3.98 -2.98
C PHE A 58 3.71 2.56 -2.46
N LEU A 59 4.48 1.75 -3.17
CA LEU A 59 4.93 0.47 -2.66
C LEU A 59 6.34 0.64 -2.07
N MET A 60 6.47 0.33 -0.79
CA MET A 60 7.74 0.43 -0.07
C MET A 60 8.41 -0.94 0.09
N VAL A 61 9.61 -1.06 -0.46
CA VAL A 61 10.42 -2.28 -0.39
C VAL A 61 11.56 -2.08 0.62
N LYS A 62 11.57 -2.95 1.65
CA LYS A 62 12.66 -3.04 2.62
C LYS A 62 13.62 -4.15 2.18
N TRP A 63 14.77 -3.78 1.63
CA TRP A 63 15.76 -4.74 1.13
C TRP A 63 16.61 -5.35 2.26
N PRO A 64 16.89 -6.66 2.22
CA PRO A 64 17.78 -7.30 3.19
C PRO A 64 19.15 -6.62 3.22
N GLY A 65 19.64 -6.30 4.43
CA GLY A 65 20.96 -5.70 4.65
C GLY A 65 21.11 -4.25 4.19
N ARG A 66 20.02 -3.59 3.77
CA ARG A 66 20.03 -2.18 3.37
C ARG A 66 19.21 -1.36 4.36
N GLU A 67 19.82 -0.32 4.89
CA GLU A 67 19.12 0.66 5.71
C GLU A 67 18.20 1.51 4.83
N PHE A 68 16.94 1.60 5.23
CA PHE A 68 15.96 2.48 4.60
C PHE A 68 15.15 3.17 5.70
N LEU A 69 15.61 4.36 6.09
CA LEU A 69 14.99 5.18 7.13
C LEU A 69 13.90 6.06 6.53
N VAL A 70 12.77 6.12 7.22
CA VAL A 70 11.66 7.00 6.90
C VAL A 70 11.56 7.99 8.06
N PRO A 71 11.94 9.26 7.86
CA PRO A 71 11.85 10.27 8.92
C PRO A 71 10.42 10.43 9.41
N TRP A 72 10.25 11.01 10.60
CA TRP A 72 8.93 11.47 11.04
C TRP A 72 8.40 12.52 10.06
N HIS A 73 7.20 12.28 9.54
CA HIS A 73 6.52 13.15 8.59
C HIS A 73 5.00 12.97 8.72
N GLN A 74 4.25 13.82 8.03
CA GLN A 74 2.81 13.69 7.86
C GLN A 74 2.52 13.38 6.39
N ASP A 75 1.61 12.44 6.15
CA ASP A 75 1.08 12.18 4.81
C ASP A 75 0.04 13.25 4.45
N GLY A 76 -0.10 13.56 3.15
CA GLY A 76 -1.15 14.44 2.63
C GLY A 76 -0.82 15.94 2.63
N THR A 77 0.31 16.36 3.20
CA THR A 77 0.78 17.76 3.14
C THR A 77 2.25 17.81 2.74
N ASN A 78 2.55 18.43 1.60
CA ASN A 78 3.91 18.73 1.13
C ASN A 78 3.92 19.98 0.22
N GLU A 79 5.05 20.25 -0.44
CA GLU A 79 5.21 21.43 -1.32
C GLU A 79 4.34 21.41 -2.59
N HIS A 80 3.77 20.26 -2.94
CA HIS A 80 2.98 20.04 -4.15
C HIS A 80 1.51 19.69 -3.87
N MET A 81 1.18 19.27 -2.64
CA MET A 81 -0.16 18.84 -2.27
C MET A 81 -0.52 19.27 -0.86
N ASP A 82 -1.79 19.64 -0.68
CA ASP A 82 -2.39 19.83 0.64
C ASP A 82 -3.79 19.24 0.62
N LEU A 83 -3.93 18.06 1.19
CA LEU A 83 -5.18 17.31 1.20
C LEU A 83 -6.06 17.74 2.37
N ASP A 84 -7.37 17.81 2.13
CA ASP A 84 -8.35 18.07 3.19
C ASP A 84 -8.31 16.92 4.21
N PRO A 85 -7.91 17.16 5.48
CA PRO A 85 -7.76 16.12 6.49
C PRO A 85 -9.10 15.49 6.89
N GLU A 86 -10.24 16.14 6.64
CA GLU A 86 -11.57 15.55 6.88
C GLU A 86 -12.00 14.61 5.74
N ARG A 87 -11.33 14.68 4.59
CA ARG A 87 -11.71 13.95 3.37
C ARG A 87 -10.64 12.99 2.86
N SER A 88 -9.53 12.84 3.59
CA SER A 88 -8.36 12.11 3.12
C SER A 88 -7.85 11.14 4.19
N VAL A 89 -7.47 9.94 3.75
CA VAL A 89 -6.92 8.91 4.64
C VAL A 89 -5.83 8.12 3.92
N ALA A 90 -4.71 7.87 4.60
CA ALA A 90 -3.71 6.93 4.14
C ALA A 90 -4.07 5.50 4.60
N ALA A 91 -4.19 4.58 3.65
CA ALA A 91 -4.50 3.18 3.94
C ALA A 91 -3.28 2.29 3.72
N TRP A 92 -2.92 1.52 4.76
CA TRP A 92 -1.81 0.56 4.74
C TRP A 92 -2.35 -0.87 4.82
N PRO A 93 -2.81 -1.45 3.70
CA PRO A 93 -3.30 -2.82 3.71
C PRO A 93 -2.15 -3.78 4.04
N GLY A 94 -2.23 -4.37 5.22
CA GLY A 94 -1.35 -5.45 5.62
C GLY A 94 -1.59 -6.71 4.79
N ARG A 95 -0.71 -7.70 4.96
CA ARG A 95 -0.99 -9.04 4.45
C ARG A 95 -2.22 -9.60 5.17
N PRO A 96 -3.20 -10.22 4.49
CA PRO A 96 -4.22 -10.98 5.20
C PRO A 96 -3.53 -12.03 6.09
N ALA A 97 -3.84 -12.01 7.39
CA ALA A 97 -3.30 -12.96 8.34
C ALA A 97 -3.68 -14.38 7.90
N ARG A 98 -2.73 -15.33 7.92
CA ARG A 98 -3.10 -16.75 7.89
C ARG A 98 -3.84 -17.02 9.21
N ALA A 99 -5.13 -17.34 9.14
CA ALA A 99 -5.79 -18.00 10.27
C ALA A 99 -5.01 -19.29 10.55
N ARG A 100 -4.38 -19.38 11.73
CA ARG A 100 -3.81 -20.65 12.20
C ARG A 100 -5.01 -21.53 12.55
N GLY A 101 -5.27 -22.55 11.73
CA GLY A 101 -6.18 -23.62 12.13
C GLY A 101 -5.63 -24.26 13.40
N VAL A 102 -6.38 -24.16 14.49
CA VAL A 102 -6.13 -24.96 15.69
C VAL A 102 -6.42 -26.40 15.29
N ALA A 103 -5.36 -27.21 15.18
CA ALA A 103 -5.52 -28.65 15.19
C ALA A 103 -5.95 -29.02 16.62
N ALA A 104 -7.23 -29.36 16.78
CA ALA A 104 -7.68 -30.05 17.98
C ALA A 104 -6.88 -31.36 18.11
N SER A 105 -6.28 -31.56 19.28
CA SER A 105 -5.62 -32.81 19.67
C SER A 105 -6.65 -33.85 20.09
#